data_AF-A0A800A847-F1
#
_entry.id   AF-A0A800A847-F1
#
_cell.length_a   1.000
_cell.length_b   1.000
_cell.length_c   1.000
_cell.angle_alpha   90.00
_cell.angle_beta   90.00
_cell.angle_gamma   90.00
#
_symmetry.space_group_name_H-M   'P 1'
#
loop_
_entity.id
_entity.type
_entity.pdbx_description
1 polymer ?
#
loop_
_entity_poly.entity_id
_entity_poly.type
_entity_poly.pdbx_seq_one_letter_code
_entity_poly.pdbx_strand_id
1 'polypeptide(L)' 'MFTYRLDLAYDGSGFRGYARQEGQRTVQGELEEALQTLLGQPTETVVAGRT' A
#
# COMPACT_ATOMS: atom_id res chain seq x y z
N MET A 1 5.24 19.39 -0.20
CA MET A 1 4.93 17.94 -0.24
C MET A 1 3.46 17.82 -0.57
N PHE A 2 3.11 17.11 -1.65
CA PHE A 2 1.72 16.96 -2.06
C PHE A 2 1.11 15.76 -1.36
N THR A 3 -0.13 15.90 -0.89
CA THR A 3 -0.89 14.80 -0.30
C THR A 3 -2.04 14.47 -1.22
N TYR A 4 -2.16 13.20 -1.57
CA TYR A 4 -3.23 12.66 -2.40
C TYR A 4 -4.10 11.70 -1.59
N ARG A 5 -5.39 11.66 -1.92
CA ARG A 5 -6.31 10.65 -1.42
C ARG A 5 -6.56 9.64 -2.53
N LEU A 6 -6.32 8.36 -2.26
CA LEU A 6 -6.67 7.26 -3.15
C LEU A 6 -7.86 6.51 -2.56
N ASP A 7 -8.84 6.23 -3.41
CA ASP A 7 -9.88 5.23 -3.14
C ASP A 7 -9.43 3.92 -3.80
N LEU A 8 -9.29 2.85 -3.02
CA LEU A 8 -8.70 1.56 -3.47
C LEU A 8 -9.64 0.41 -3.16
N ALA A 9 -9.79 -0.50 -4.11
CA ALA A 9 -10.39 -1.82 -3.92
C ALA A 9 -9.37 -2.90 -4.28
N TYR A 10 -9.39 -4.01 -3.57
CA TYR A 10 -8.52 -5.17 -3.81
C TYR A 10 -9.22 -6.46 -3.39
N ASP A 11 -8.81 -7.58 -3.99
CA ASP A 11 -9.13 -8.91 -3.47
C ASP A 11 -8.14 -9.26 -2.35
N GLY A 12 -8.65 -9.48 -1.14
CA GLY A 12 -7.84 -9.79 0.04
C GLY A 12 -7.30 -11.22 0.09
N SER A 13 -7.74 -12.13 -0.78
CA SER A 13 -7.45 -13.57 -0.69
C SER A 13 -5.95 -13.92 -0.69
N GLY A 14 -5.10 -13.10 -1.31
CA GLY A 14 -3.65 -13.29 -1.39
C GLY A 14 -2.82 -12.43 -0.42
N PHE A 15 -3.45 -11.66 0.47
CA PHE A 15 -2.79 -10.69 1.33
C PHE A 15 -2.95 -11.02 2.81
N ARG A 16 -1.91 -10.72 3.60
CA ARG A 16 -1.96 -10.74 5.07
C ARG A 16 -2.42 -9.39 5.63
N GLY A 17 -3.57 -8.92 5.13
CA GLY A 17 -4.13 -7.62 5.50
C GLY A 17 -3.43 -6.44 4.81
N TYR A 18 -3.80 -5.22 5.26
CA TYR A 18 -3.30 -3.99 4.65
C TYR A 18 -1.85 -3.68 5.07
N ALA A 19 -1.60 -3.59 6.38
CA ALA A 19 -0.35 -3.03 6.91
C ALA A 19 0.86 -3.91 6.60
N ARG A 20 2.01 -3.28 6.31
CA ARG A 20 3.27 -4.00 6.06
C ARG A 20 3.66 -4.90 7.24
N GLN A 21 4.14 -6.09 6.90
CA GLN A 21 4.64 -7.11 7.83
C GLN A 21 5.85 -7.80 7.19
N GLU A 22 6.85 -8.13 7.99
CA GLU A 22 8.08 -8.76 7.51
C GLU A 22 7.79 -10.15 6.92
N GLY A 23 8.31 -10.41 5.71
CA GLY A 23 8.16 -11.70 5.03
C GLY A 23 6.74 -12.05 4.59
N GLN A 24 5.79 -11.11 4.65
CA GLN A 24 4.41 -11.33 4.22
C GLN A 24 4.02 -10.39 3.10
N ARG A 25 3.20 -10.88 2.18
CA ARG A 25 2.60 -10.07 1.13
C ARG A 25 1.41 -9.29 1.70
N THR A 26 1.45 -7.97 1.57
CA THR A 26 0.47 -7.03 2.17
C THR A 26 0.08 -5.97 1.15
N VAL A 27 -1.11 -5.39 1.29
CA VAL A 27 -1.60 -4.39 0.33
C VAL A 27 -0.75 -3.12 0.37
N GLN A 28 -0.36 -2.66 1.56
CA GLN A 28 0.50 -1.49 1.73
C GLN A 28 1.85 -1.69 1.05
N GLY A 29 2.47 -2.87 1.21
CA GLY A 29 3.78 -3.16 0.60
C GLY A 29 3.74 -3.07 -0.92
N GLU A 30 2.79 -3.75 -1.56
CA GLU A 30 2.67 -3.75 -3.02
C GLU A 30 2.28 -2.38 -3.58
N LEU A 31 1.40 -1.65 -2.88
CA LEU A 31 0.99 -0.31 -3.30
C LEU A 31 2.17 0.66 -3.24
N GLU A 32 2.96 0.63 -2.16
CA GLU A 32 4.14 1.48 -2.02
C GLU A 32 5.22 1.14 -3.06
N GLU A 33 5.45 -0.14 -3.36
CA GLU A 33 6.38 -0.58 -4.41
C GLU A 33 5.94 -0.10 -5.81
N ALA A 34 4.65 -0.23 -6.14
CA ALA A 34 4.09 0.25 -7.39
C ALA A 34 4.18 1.78 -7.52
N LEU A 35 3.83 2.51 -6.46
CA LEU A 35 3.95 3.97 -6.42
C LEU A 35 5.40 4.43 -6.54
N GLN A 36 6.33 3.75 -5.86
CA GLN A 36 7.76 4.04 -5.98
C GLN A 36 8.26 3.83 -7.41
N THR A 37 7.79 2.78 -8.08
CA THR A 37 8.11 2.54 -9.50
C THR A 37 7.60 3.66 -10.39
N LEU A 38 6.38 4.15 -10.17
CA LEU A 38 5.78 5.22 -10.97
C LEU A 38 6.36 6.61 -10.70
N LEU A 39 6.67 6.90 -9.43
CA LEU A 39 7.09 8.23 -8.96
C LEU A 39 8.62 8.40 -8.88
N GLY A 40 9.37 7.31 -9.03
CA GLY A 40 10.83 7.30 -8.99
C GLY A 40 11.43 7.62 -7.61
N GLN A 41 10.64 7.51 -6.54
CA GLN A 41 11.04 7.85 -5.18
C GLN A 41 10.29 7.02 -4.13
N PRO A 42 10.89 6.77 -2.95
CA PRO A 42 10.19 6.08 -1.86
C PRO A 42 8.86 6.77 -1.54
N THR A 43 7.79 5.98 -1.42
CA THR A 43 6.45 6.49 -1.16
C THR A 43 5.86 5.76 0.04
N GLU A 44 5.25 6.51 0.95
CA GLU A 44 4.53 5.95 2.10
C GLU A 44 3.04 6.21 1.96
N THR A 45 2.24 5.26 2.43
CA THR A 45 0.78 5.36 2.47
C THR A 45 0.25 5.23 3.89
N VAL A 46 -0.84 5.95 4.17
CA VAL A 46 -1.63 5.82 5.38
C VAL A 46 -3.05 5.40 5.01
N VAL A 47 -3.71 4.62 5.87
CA VAL A 47 -5.05 4.08 5.61
C VAL A 47 -6.06 4.57 6.64
N ALA A 48 -7.30 4.75 6.21
CA ALA A 48 -8.39 5.21 7.06
C ALA A 48 -8.86 4.17 8.10
N GLY A 49 -8.65 2.87 7.84
CA GLY A 49 -9.03 1.78 8.74
C GLY A 49 -8.25 0.50 8.43
N ARG A 50 -8.04 -0.34 9.45
CA ARG A 50 -7.36 -1.64 9.30
C ARG A 50 -8.43 -2.73 9.15
N THR A 51 -8.34 -3.51 8.08
CA THR A 51 -9.07 -4.77 7.84
C THR A 51 -8.38 -5.93 8.54
#